data_AF-A0A316JL35-F1
#
_entry.id   AF-A0A316JL35-F1
#
_cell.length_a   1.000
_cell.length_b   1.000
_cell.length_c   1.000
_cell.angle_alpha   90.00
_cell.angle_beta   90.00
_cell.angle_gamma   90.00
#
_symmetry.space_group_name_H-M   'P 1'
#
loop_
_entity.id
_entity.type
_entity.pdbx_description
1 polymer ?
#
loop_
_entity_poly.entity_id
_entity_poly.type
_entity_poly.pdbx_seq_one_letter_code
_entity_poly.pdbx_strand_id
1 'polypeptide(L)'
;MFRQPRLRFCCASLFALAALAGSTQPVEAQPNPCAHTMSTVETSLCIAKVLEQKDRDLARAMQKVATDAAEMPGGQFPTLWKDNLTGFFKTSADPEDQLAAFQQARRNACVYMNSIAFQGTGFGIFVSNCEIRMTDALMQSLD
;
A
#
# COMPACT_ATOMS: atom_id res chain seq x y z
N MET A 1 -0.95 55.50 -40.27
CA MET A 1 -0.18 56.45 -39.44
C MET A 1 -0.89 56.55 -38.08
N PHE A 2 -0.21 56.10 -37.01
CA PHE A 2 -0.41 56.36 -35.58
C PHE A 2 -1.80 56.44 -34.89
N ARG A 3 -1.83 55.73 -33.75
CA ARG A 3 -2.45 56.03 -32.43
C ARG A 3 -3.86 55.49 -32.10
N GLN A 4 -3.84 54.50 -31.19
CA GLN A 4 -4.92 54.19 -30.23
C GLN A 4 -5.20 55.38 -29.29
N PRO A 5 -6.33 55.39 -28.55
CA PRO A 5 -6.27 54.85 -27.18
C PRO A 5 -7.55 54.13 -26.65
N ARG A 6 -7.27 53.10 -25.83
CA ARG A 6 -7.93 52.68 -24.57
C ARG A 6 -9.42 52.32 -24.55
N LEU A 7 -9.67 51.05 -24.23
CA LEU A 7 -10.66 50.47 -23.30
C LEU A 7 -10.42 48.94 -23.42
N ARG A 8 -10.42 48.05 -22.43
CA ARG A 8 -10.60 48.04 -20.98
C ARG A 8 -10.41 46.55 -20.62
N PHE A 9 -9.80 46.27 -19.47
CA PHE A 9 -9.97 45.05 -18.65
C PHE A 9 -9.41 43.68 -19.08
N CYS A 10 -8.77 43.06 -18.08
CA CYS A 10 -8.56 41.62 -17.87
C CYS A 10 -7.59 40.88 -18.79
N CYS A 11 -6.32 41.28 -18.75
CA CYS A 11 -5.22 40.38 -19.08
C CYS A 11 -4.25 40.32 -17.90
N ALA A 12 -4.66 39.64 -16.83
CA ALA A 12 -3.76 39.21 -15.77
C ALA A 12 -4.40 37.99 -15.08
N SER A 13 -3.63 36.92 -14.91
CA SER A 13 -3.98 35.64 -14.27
C SER A 13 -4.42 34.49 -15.19
N LEU A 14 -3.72 34.29 -16.32
CA LEU A 14 -3.77 33.01 -17.07
C LEU A 14 -2.39 32.34 -17.07
N PHE A 15 -1.71 32.24 -15.93
CA PHE A 15 -0.51 31.41 -15.77
C PHE A 15 -0.33 30.99 -14.31
N ALA A 16 -1.09 30.00 -13.83
CA ALA A 16 -0.80 29.35 -12.54
C ALA A 16 -1.45 27.95 -12.35
N LEU A 17 -1.58 27.14 -13.40
CA LEU A 17 -2.09 25.76 -13.27
C LEU A 17 -1.32 24.73 -14.10
N ALA A 18 0.01 24.86 -14.15
CA ALA A 18 0.90 23.85 -14.76
C ALA A 18 1.80 23.13 -13.72
N ALA A 19 1.66 23.43 -12.42
CA ALA A 19 2.56 22.93 -11.38
C ALA A 19 2.10 21.63 -10.68
N LEU A 20 0.96 21.04 -11.09
CA LEU A 20 0.45 19.78 -10.56
C LEU A 20 0.54 18.61 -11.55
N ALA A 21 1.34 18.75 -12.62
CA ALA A 21 1.86 17.60 -13.35
C ALA A 21 2.92 16.89 -12.49
N GLY A 22 2.49 16.42 -11.32
CA GLY A 22 3.25 15.53 -10.46
C GLY A 22 3.60 14.31 -11.29
N SER A 23 4.89 14.03 -11.32
CA SER A 23 5.52 12.88 -11.95
C SER A 23 4.73 11.60 -11.71
N THR A 24 3.95 11.18 -12.70
CA THR A 24 3.58 9.78 -12.84
C THR A 24 4.84 9.05 -13.30
N GLN A 25 5.73 8.77 -12.35
CA GLN A 25 6.76 7.78 -12.60
C GLN A 25 6.02 6.49 -12.97
N PRO A 26 6.36 5.84 -14.08
CA PRO A 26 5.79 4.53 -14.38
C PRO A 26 6.10 3.65 -13.19
N VAL A 27 5.05 3.12 -12.53
CA VAL A 27 5.22 2.02 -11.59
C VAL A 27 5.85 0.90 -12.40
N GLU A 28 7.15 0.71 -12.21
CA GLU A 28 7.88 -0.37 -12.84
C GLU A 28 7.19 -1.67 -12.40
N ALA A 29 6.71 -2.43 -13.38
CA ALA A 29 6.02 -3.68 -13.10
C ALA A 29 7.02 -4.61 -12.42
N GLN A 30 6.91 -4.74 -11.09
CA GLN A 30 7.73 -5.65 -10.30
C GLN A 30 7.77 -7.03 -10.99
N PRO A 31 8.96 -7.63 -11.16
CA PRO A 31 9.11 -8.89 -11.88
C PRO A 31 8.19 -9.94 -11.24
N ASN A 32 7.29 -10.51 -12.04
CA ASN A 32 6.38 -11.55 -11.56
C ASN A 32 7.18 -12.84 -11.30
N PRO A 33 7.37 -13.28 -10.06
CA PRO A 33 8.16 -14.47 -9.73
C PRO A 33 7.58 -15.76 -10.36
N CYS A 34 6.31 -15.73 -10.78
CA CYS A 34 5.58 -16.84 -11.38
C CYS A 34 5.44 -16.74 -12.90
N ALA A 35 6.20 -15.86 -13.58
CA ALA A 35 6.12 -15.66 -15.02
C ALA A 35 6.47 -16.91 -15.87
N HIS A 36 7.13 -17.91 -15.27
CA HIS A 36 7.60 -19.12 -15.95
C HIS A 36 6.58 -20.29 -15.97
N THR A 37 5.44 -20.15 -15.29
CA THR A 37 4.43 -21.22 -15.20
C THR A 37 3.68 -21.40 -16.52
N MET A 38 3.34 -22.64 -16.88
CA MET A 38 2.75 -22.99 -18.18
C MET A 38 1.22 -23.14 -18.15
N SER A 39 0.61 -23.13 -16.96
CA SER A 39 -0.84 -23.21 -16.79
C SER A 39 -1.36 -22.29 -15.69
N THR A 40 -2.64 -21.92 -15.77
CA THR A 40 -3.32 -21.08 -14.75
C THR A 40 -3.29 -21.71 -13.36
N VAL A 41 -3.33 -23.04 -13.27
CA VAL A 41 -3.24 -23.77 -12.00
C VAL A 41 -1.85 -23.61 -11.39
N GLU A 42 -0.80 -23.82 -12.18
CA GLU A 42 0.58 -23.62 -11.74
C GLU A 42 0.85 -22.17 -11.34
N THR A 43 0.34 -21.19 -12.11
CA THR A 43 0.41 -19.77 -11.75
C THR A 43 -0.23 -19.50 -10.41
N SER A 44 -1.43 -20.04 -10.18
CA SER A 44 -2.17 -19.85 -8.92
C SER A 44 -1.42 -20.44 -7.72
N LEU A 45 -0.85 -21.64 -7.87
CA LEU A 45 -0.06 -22.30 -6.82
C LEU A 45 1.24 -21.54 -6.52
N CYS A 46 1.93 -21.06 -7.56
CA CYS A 46 3.14 -20.27 -7.40
C CYS A 46 2.85 -18.96 -6.65
N ILE A 47 1.82 -18.23 -7.06
CA ILE A 47 1.44 -16.95 -6.43
C ILE A 47 1.03 -17.17 -4.98
N ALA A 48 0.29 -18.25 -4.67
CA ALA A 48 -0.07 -18.58 -3.30
C ALA A 48 1.17 -18.80 -2.42
N LYS A 49 2.18 -19.51 -2.90
CA LYS A 49 3.46 -19.71 -2.18
C LYS A 49 4.22 -18.40 -1.98
N VAL A 50 4.22 -17.51 -2.97
CA VAL A 50 4.86 -16.19 -2.86
C VAL A 50 4.16 -15.35 -1.80
N LEU A 51 2.82 -15.33 -1.81
CA LEU A 51 2.04 -14.60 -0.81
C LEU A 51 2.30 -15.13 0.61
N GLU A 52 2.32 -16.45 0.80
CA GLU A 52 2.64 -17.08 2.08
C GLU A 52 4.05 -16.68 2.58
N GLN A 53 5.03 -16.63 1.68
CA GLN A 53 6.38 -16.19 2.04
C GLN A 53 6.39 -14.71 2.46
N LYS A 54 5.69 -13.84 1.72
CA LYS A 54 5.57 -12.41 2.04
C LYS A 54 4.87 -12.19 3.39
N ASP A 55 3.85 -12.99 3.70
CA ASP A 55 3.18 -12.96 5.00
C ASP A 55 4.12 -13.35 6.16
N ARG A 56 4.98 -14.35 5.97
CA ARG A 56 6.03 -14.69 6.95
C ARG A 56 7.08 -13.59 7.11
N ASP A 57 7.45 -12.93 6.02
CA ASP A 57 8.41 -11.83 6.05
C ASP A 57 7.85 -10.62 6.79
N LEU A 58 6.58 -10.29 6.51
CA LEU A 58 5.86 -9.23 7.21
C LEU A 58 5.72 -9.51 8.71
N ALA A 59 5.36 -10.73 9.10
CA ALA A 59 5.28 -11.11 10.50
C ALA A 59 6.59 -10.85 11.25
N ARG A 60 7.73 -11.21 10.63
CA ARG A 60 9.06 -10.96 11.20
C ARG A 60 9.39 -9.48 11.29
N ALA A 61 9.04 -8.69 10.27
CA ALA A 61 9.26 -7.24 10.29
C ALA A 61 8.43 -6.55 11.39
N MET A 62 7.15 -6.90 11.52
CA MET A 62 6.27 -6.35 12.56
C MET A 62 6.75 -6.72 13.97
N GLN A 63 7.18 -7.97 14.16
CA GLN A 63 7.77 -8.40 15.44
C GLN A 63 9.04 -7.62 15.77
N LYS A 64 9.90 -7.36 14.77
CA LYS A 64 11.12 -6.56 14.96
C LYS A 64 10.77 -5.14 15.40
N VAL A 65 9.82 -4.47 14.75
CA VAL A 65 9.36 -3.12 15.14
C VAL A 65 8.85 -3.12 16.59
N ALA A 66 8.09 -4.13 16.99
CA ALA A 66 7.61 -4.26 18.36
C ALA A 66 8.76 -4.42 19.38
N THR A 67 9.78 -5.21 19.05
CA THR A 67 10.98 -5.37 19.88
C THR A 67 11.78 -4.07 19.97
N ASP A 68 12.07 -3.43 18.83
CA ASP A 68 12.84 -2.17 18.77
C ASP A 68 12.13 -1.07 19.58
N ALA A 69 10.80 -1.01 19.50
CA ALA A 69 9.98 -0.09 20.30
C ALA A 69 10.07 -0.36 21.80
N ALA A 70 10.12 -1.63 22.22
CA ALA A 70 10.24 -2.02 23.62
C ALA A 70 11.63 -1.71 24.20
N GLU A 71 12.68 -1.77 23.38
CA GLU A 71 14.07 -1.48 23.77
C GLU A 71 14.41 0.02 23.76
N MET A 72 13.53 0.89 23.24
CA MET A 72 13.79 2.32 23.19
C MET A 72 13.98 2.95 24.59
N PRO A 73 15.06 3.73 24.81
CA PRO A 73 15.32 4.38 26.08
C PRO A 73 14.17 5.32 26.46
N GLY A 74 13.61 5.13 27.66
CA GLY A 74 12.60 6.02 28.22
C GLY A 74 11.36 5.32 28.78
N GLY A 75 11.08 4.05 28.41
CA GLY A 75 10.03 3.20 28.99
C GLY A 75 8.58 3.70 28.86
N GLN A 76 8.38 4.99 28.59
CA GLN A 76 7.12 5.69 28.42
C GLN A 76 6.58 5.56 26.99
N PHE A 77 7.45 5.39 25.99
CA PHE A 77 6.99 5.24 24.61
C PHE A 77 6.15 3.96 24.42
N PRO A 78 6.55 2.77 24.91
CA PRO A 78 5.70 1.57 24.85
C PRO A 78 4.38 1.74 25.61
N THR A 79 4.39 2.40 26.78
CA THR A 79 3.17 2.62 27.58
C THR A 79 2.24 3.62 26.91
N LEU A 80 2.73 4.79 26.50
CA LEU A 80 1.94 5.80 25.78
C LEU A 80 1.42 5.29 24.43
N TRP A 81 2.20 4.47 23.74
CA TRP A 81 1.78 3.84 22.49
C TRP A 81 0.68 2.82 22.75
N LYS A 82 0.88 1.90 23.70
CA LYS A 82 -0.11 0.87 24.07
C LYS A 82 -1.40 1.49 24.60
N ASP A 83 -1.32 2.51 25.45
CA ASP A 83 -2.47 3.21 26.02
C ASP A 83 -3.22 4.03 24.96
N ASN A 84 -2.53 4.67 24.01
CA ASN A 84 -3.19 5.35 22.90
C ASN A 84 -3.88 4.38 21.94
N LEU A 85 -3.19 3.32 21.52
CA LEU A 85 -3.76 2.35 20.59
C LEU A 85 -4.96 1.65 21.20
N THR A 86 -4.84 1.13 22.42
CA THR A 86 -5.92 0.35 23.05
C THR A 86 -7.05 1.23 23.57
N GLY A 87 -6.74 2.40 24.13
CA GLY A 87 -7.71 3.30 24.74
C GLY A 87 -8.42 4.23 23.75
N PHE A 88 -7.67 4.92 22.88
CA PHE A 88 -8.24 5.91 21.95
C PHE A 88 -8.64 5.30 20.61
N PHE A 89 -7.78 4.47 20.02
CA PHE A 89 -8.03 3.90 18.69
C PHE A 89 -8.71 2.54 18.72
N LYS A 90 -8.85 1.90 19.89
CA LYS A 90 -9.37 0.54 20.07
C LYS A 90 -8.65 -0.50 19.19
N THR A 91 -7.36 -0.29 18.97
CA THR A 91 -6.48 -1.15 18.17
C THR A 91 -5.56 -1.94 19.09
N SER A 92 -5.19 -3.16 18.69
CA SER A 92 -4.22 -3.95 19.45
C SER A 92 -2.80 -3.39 19.28
N ALA A 93 -2.00 -3.49 20.34
CA ALA A 93 -0.56 -3.24 20.29
C ALA A 93 0.24 -4.54 20.08
N ASP A 94 -0.44 -5.68 20.00
CA ASP A 94 0.16 -6.98 19.72
C ASP A 94 0.50 -7.08 18.22
N PRO A 95 1.76 -7.38 17.85
CA PRO A 95 2.15 -7.53 16.45
C PRO A 95 1.37 -8.63 15.71
N GLU A 96 0.93 -9.70 16.39
CA GLU A 96 0.14 -10.77 15.78
C GLU A 96 -1.28 -10.30 15.45
N ASP A 97 -1.93 -9.58 16.38
CA ASP A 97 -3.26 -8.99 16.15
C ASP A 97 -3.23 -7.94 15.03
N GLN A 98 -2.17 -7.12 15.00
CA GLN A 98 -1.99 -6.13 13.94
C GLN A 98 -1.75 -6.79 12.58
N LEU A 99 -0.98 -7.87 12.53
CA LEU A 99 -0.76 -8.66 11.31
C LEU A 99 -2.08 -9.26 10.81
N ALA A 100 -2.86 -9.88 11.69
CA ALA A 100 -4.16 -10.45 11.33
C ALA A 100 -5.14 -9.38 10.83
N ALA A 101 -5.19 -8.22 11.51
CA ALA A 101 -6.01 -7.09 11.08
C ALA A 101 -5.59 -6.56 9.70
N PHE A 102 -4.28 -6.45 9.45
CA PHE A 102 -3.75 -6.06 8.14
C PHE A 102 -4.12 -7.08 7.07
N GLN A 103 -3.89 -8.37 7.28
CA GLN A 103 -4.22 -9.42 6.32
C GLN A 103 -5.71 -9.41 5.96
N GLN A 104 -6.59 -9.22 6.95
CA GLN A 104 -8.02 -9.14 6.74
C GLN A 104 -8.42 -7.89 5.93
N ALA A 105 -7.90 -6.71 6.30
CA ALA A 105 -8.16 -5.47 5.57
C ALA A 105 -7.62 -5.55 4.13
N ARG A 106 -6.43 -6.13 3.96
CA ARG A 106 -5.77 -6.37 2.68
C ARG A 106 -6.61 -7.26 1.78
N ARG A 107 -7.09 -8.39 2.30
CA ARG A 107 -7.97 -9.32 1.57
C ARG A 107 -9.25 -8.62 1.13
N ASN A 108 -9.91 -7.90 2.03
CA ASN A 108 -11.16 -7.20 1.73
C ASN A 108 -10.97 -6.17 0.61
N ALA A 109 -9.90 -5.37 0.68
CA ALA A 109 -9.58 -4.38 -0.35
C ALA A 109 -9.30 -5.05 -1.71
N CYS A 110 -8.53 -6.13 -1.75
CA CYS A 110 -8.21 -6.82 -3.00
C CYS A 110 -9.41 -7.55 -3.63
N VAL A 111 -10.30 -8.12 -2.81
CA VAL A 111 -11.57 -8.69 -3.29
C VAL A 111 -12.47 -7.60 -3.86
N TYR A 112 -12.58 -6.45 -3.17
CA TYR A 112 -13.32 -5.31 -3.68
C TYR A 112 -12.75 -4.80 -5.01
N MET A 113 -11.43 -4.61 -5.09
CA MET A 113 -10.75 -4.21 -6.33
C MET A 113 -11.00 -5.20 -7.47
N ASN A 114 -11.07 -6.50 -7.19
CA ASN A 114 -11.42 -7.47 -8.21
C ASN A 114 -12.87 -7.30 -8.70
N SER A 115 -13.80 -7.09 -7.76
CA SER A 115 -15.23 -6.95 -8.07
C SER A 115 -15.54 -5.79 -9.03
N ILE A 116 -14.71 -4.76 -9.02
CA ILE A 116 -14.83 -3.60 -9.92
C ILE A 116 -13.97 -3.73 -11.19
N ALA A 117 -12.98 -4.61 -11.22
CA ALA A 117 -11.99 -4.69 -12.29
C ALA A 117 -12.20 -5.86 -13.27
N PHE A 118 -12.78 -7.00 -12.84
CA PHE A 118 -12.86 -8.21 -13.67
C PHE A 118 -14.11 -9.06 -13.42
N GLN A 119 -14.71 -9.59 -14.50
CA GLN A 119 -15.62 -10.73 -14.46
C GLN A 119 -14.93 -11.93 -15.17
N GLY A 120 -14.37 -12.89 -14.42
CA GLY A 120 -13.70 -14.05 -15.02
C GLY A 120 -12.97 -14.96 -14.02
N THR A 121 -12.42 -16.08 -14.51
CA THR A 121 -11.75 -17.15 -13.74
C THR A 121 -10.39 -16.74 -13.14
N GLY A 122 -9.91 -15.52 -13.43
CA GLY A 122 -8.67 -14.95 -12.89
C GLY A 122 -8.77 -14.40 -11.46
N PHE A 123 -9.90 -14.60 -10.77
CA PHE A 123 -10.16 -14.07 -9.42
C PHE A 123 -9.01 -14.34 -8.45
N GLY A 124 -8.60 -15.60 -8.29
CA GLY A 124 -7.55 -15.98 -7.34
C GLY A 124 -6.21 -15.33 -7.65
N ILE A 125 -5.81 -15.35 -8.93
CA ILE A 125 -4.56 -14.74 -9.40
C ILE A 125 -4.55 -13.23 -9.18
N PHE A 126 -5.65 -12.54 -9.51
CA PHE A 126 -5.74 -11.09 -9.31
C PHE A 126 -5.66 -10.72 -7.84
N VAL A 127 -6.50 -11.36 -7.01
CA VAL A 127 -6.58 -11.02 -5.59
C VAL A 127 -5.24 -11.28 -4.91
N SER A 128 -4.61 -12.42 -5.15
CA SER A 128 -3.31 -12.71 -4.55
C SER A 128 -2.18 -11.80 -5.04
N ASN A 129 -2.17 -11.39 -6.32
CA ASN A 129 -1.20 -10.38 -6.79
C ASN A 129 -1.40 -9.00 -6.14
N CYS A 130 -2.66 -8.60 -5.96
CA CYS A 130 -2.99 -7.38 -5.23
C CYS A 130 -2.48 -7.45 -3.78
N GLU A 131 -2.68 -8.60 -3.11
CA GLU A 131 -2.21 -8.82 -1.75
C GLU A 131 -0.68 -8.76 -1.66
N ILE A 132 0.04 -9.37 -2.60
CA ILE A 132 1.50 -9.27 -2.67
C ILE A 132 1.94 -7.81 -2.78
N ARG A 133 1.35 -7.03 -3.69
CA ARG A 133 1.73 -5.61 -3.89
C ARG A 133 1.46 -4.75 -2.66
N MET A 134 0.35 -4.95 -1.96
CA MET A 134 0.06 -4.20 -0.74
C MET A 134 0.99 -4.62 0.41
N THR A 135 1.41 -5.88 0.44
CA THR A 135 2.42 -6.36 1.40
C THR A 135 3.78 -5.76 1.12
N ASP A 136 4.21 -5.72 -0.15
CA ASP A 136 5.45 -5.08 -0.56
C ASP A 136 5.48 -3.58 -0.22
N ALA A 137 4.36 -2.88 -0.44
CA ALA A 137 4.24 -1.47 -0.08
C ALA A 137 4.34 -1.24 1.44
N LEU A 138 3.74 -2.12 2.25
CA LEU A 138 3.90 -2.05 3.71
C LEU A 138 5.35 -2.35 4.13
N MET A 139 5.95 -3.41 3.60
CA MET A 139 7.35 -3.76 3.88
C MET A 139 8.31 -2.61 3.57
N GLN A 140 8.13 -1.91 2.44
CA GLN A 140 8.92 -0.71 2.10
C GLN A 140 8.80 0.44 3.10
N SER A 141 7.73 0.49 3.90
CA SER A 141 7.54 1.50 4.95
C SER A 141 8.05 1.07 6.32
N LEU A 142 8.35 -0.22 6.49
CA LEU A 142 8.90 -0.79 7.73
C LEU A 142 10.43 -0.86 7.72
N ASP A 143 11.04 -0.78 6.53
CA ASP A 143 12.49 -0.62 6.32
C ASP A 143 12.95 0.84 6.50
#